data_AF-A0A0G0BL70-F1
#
_entry.id   AF-A0A0G0BL70-F1
#
_cell.length_a   1.000
_cell.length_b   1.000
_cell.length_c   1.000
_cell.angle_alpha   90.00
_cell.angle_beta   90.00
_cell.angle_gamma   90.00
#
_symmetry.space_group_name_H-M   'P 1'
#
loop_
_entity.id
_entity.type
_entity.pdbx_description
1 polymer ?
#
loop_
_entity_poly.entity_id
_entity_poly.type
_entity_poly.pdbx_seq_one_letter_code
_entity_poly.pdbx_strand_id
1 'polypeptide(L)'
;MADPVINPTQTSASSATQTQFNDPKVAKFNIPDVVKEKYSDLIPLIIETESMNDQEKSYWFQILPIMTTEQVDRLRNILITEKQQLSKLDEEYKQEMSHINQKNADSWKKFNAPEAKEKIQAIKQAEAENKSEENDKEAQLLDQLNNI
;
A
#
# COMPACT_ATOMS: atom_id res chain seq x y z
N MET A 1 -70.94 1.26 -12.00
CA MET A 1 -70.44 1.76 -13.29
C MET A 1 -69.91 3.16 -13.08
N ALA A 2 -68.58 3.31 -13.00
CA ALA A 2 -67.78 4.46 -13.43
C ALA A 2 -66.35 4.31 -12.88
N ASP A 3 -65.49 3.67 -13.67
CA ASP A 3 -64.05 3.97 -13.79
C ASP A 3 -63.87 4.51 -15.23
N PRO A 4 -62.75 5.16 -15.65
CA PRO A 4 -61.62 5.75 -14.91
C PRO A 4 -61.23 7.17 -15.44
N VAL A 5 -60.34 7.90 -14.74
CA VAL A 5 -59.44 8.86 -15.39
C VAL A 5 -58.03 8.65 -14.85
N ILE A 6 -57.23 7.90 -15.61
CA ILE A 6 -55.79 7.79 -15.44
C ILE A 6 -55.19 8.77 -16.44
N ASN A 7 -54.50 9.81 -15.98
CA ASN A 7 -53.68 10.65 -16.84
C ASN A 7 -52.21 10.21 -16.69
N PRO A 8 -51.52 9.82 -17.78
CA PRO A 8 -50.13 9.39 -17.74
C PRO A 8 -49.17 10.57 -17.92
N THR A 9 -47.89 10.31 -17.64
CA THR A 9 -46.70 11.11 -17.99
C THR A 9 -46.54 12.48 -17.33
N GLN A 10 -45.61 12.58 -16.37
CA GLN A 10 -44.36 13.36 -16.51
C GLN A 10 -43.25 12.68 -15.69
N THR A 11 -42.36 11.92 -16.34
CA THR A 11 -41.04 12.36 -16.85
C THR A 11 -39.93 11.98 -15.87
N SER A 12 -39.47 10.74 -16.03
CA SER A 12 -38.21 10.21 -15.53
C SER A 12 -37.05 10.95 -16.21
N ALA A 13 -36.39 11.86 -15.52
CA ALA A 13 -35.08 12.40 -15.92
C ALA A 13 -34.39 13.15 -14.75
N SER A 14 -34.00 12.46 -13.67
CA SER A 14 -33.13 13.06 -12.63
C SER A 14 -32.29 12.03 -11.85
N SER A 15 -31.95 10.89 -12.46
CA SER A 15 -31.32 9.77 -11.73
C SER A 15 -29.85 9.55 -12.05
N ALA A 16 -29.16 10.48 -12.73
CA ALA A 16 -27.77 10.28 -13.16
C ALA A 16 -26.70 10.89 -12.23
N THR A 17 -27.06 11.70 -11.23
CA THR A 17 -26.07 12.43 -10.39
C THR A 17 -26.12 12.08 -8.90
N GLN A 18 -27.07 11.27 -8.44
CA GLN A 18 -27.26 11.03 -7.00
C GLN A 18 -26.38 9.91 -6.40
N THR A 19 -25.57 9.20 -7.20
CA THR A 19 -24.86 8.01 -6.72
C THR A 19 -23.50 8.32 -6.07
N GLN A 20 -22.96 9.53 -6.16
CA GLN A 20 -21.60 9.84 -5.68
C GLN A 20 -21.52 10.42 -4.26
N PHE A 21 -22.64 10.63 -3.57
CA PHE A 21 -22.66 11.21 -2.22
C PHE A 21 -23.08 10.23 -1.11
N ASN A 22 -23.27 8.94 -1.43
CA ASN A 22 -23.66 7.91 -0.46
C ASN A 22 -22.47 7.21 0.23
N ASP A 23 -21.24 7.70 0.07
CA ASP A 23 -20.10 7.20 0.83
C ASP A 23 -20.29 7.60 2.32
N PRO A 24 -20.19 6.67 3.29
CA PRO A 24 -20.30 6.99 4.71
C PRO A 24 -19.31 8.07 5.18
N LYS A 25 -18.18 8.25 4.49
CA LYS A 25 -17.24 9.35 4.76
C LYS A 25 -17.80 10.71 4.33
N VAL A 26 -18.54 10.76 3.22
CA VAL A 26 -19.18 11.99 2.72
C VAL A 26 -20.39 12.35 3.58
N ALA A 27 -21.16 11.35 4.01
CA ALA A 27 -22.36 11.53 4.83
C ALA A 27 -22.11 12.21 6.19
N LYS A 28 -20.85 12.23 6.65
CA LYS A 28 -20.43 12.94 7.88
C LYS A 28 -20.45 14.46 7.72
N PHE A 29 -20.34 14.98 6.50
CA PHE A 29 -20.14 16.40 6.24
C PHE A 29 -21.44 17.08 5.77
N ASN A 30 -21.75 18.24 6.35
CA ASN A 30 -22.85 19.07 5.87
C ASN A 30 -22.36 19.91 4.67
N ILE A 31 -22.42 19.33 3.47
CA ILE A 31 -21.97 19.97 2.23
C ILE A 31 -23.10 20.80 1.62
N PRO A 32 -22.92 22.12 1.42
CA PRO A 32 -23.92 22.97 0.78
C PRO A 32 -24.23 22.53 -0.66
N ASP A 33 -25.48 22.66 -1.11
CA ASP A 33 -25.89 22.20 -2.44
C ASP A 33 -25.15 22.94 -3.57
N VAL A 34 -24.87 24.22 -3.40
CA VAL A 34 -24.05 25.00 -4.34
C VAL A 34 -22.65 24.39 -4.56
N VAL A 35 -22.07 23.74 -3.54
CA VAL A 35 -20.77 23.06 -3.65
C VAL A 35 -20.94 21.74 -4.41
N LYS A 36 -22.01 20.99 -4.15
CA LYS A 36 -22.33 19.75 -4.89
C LYS A 36 -22.57 20.03 -6.37
N GLU A 37 -23.17 21.16 -6.70
CA GLU A 37 -23.49 21.54 -8.08
C GLU A 37 -22.28 22.12 -8.83
N LYS A 38 -21.50 23.00 -8.20
CA LYS A 38 -20.40 23.73 -8.89
C LYS A 38 -19.02 23.10 -8.73
N TYR A 39 -18.79 22.38 -7.64
CA TYR A 39 -17.48 21.90 -7.22
C TYR A 39 -17.50 20.41 -6.86
N SER A 40 -18.30 19.62 -7.60
CA SER A 40 -18.44 18.17 -7.38
C SER A 40 -17.11 17.42 -7.45
N ASP A 41 -16.18 17.91 -8.26
CA ASP A 41 -14.82 17.37 -8.43
C ASP A 41 -13.92 17.60 -7.20
N LEU A 42 -14.15 18.68 -6.46
CA LEU A 42 -13.37 19.02 -5.27
C LEU A 42 -13.82 18.27 -4.01
N ILE A 43 -15.09 17.85 -3.94
CA ILE A 43 -15.62 17.12 -2.79
C ILE A 43 -14.79 15.87 -2.46
N PRO A 44 -14.51 14.95 -3.40
CA PRO A 44 -13.67 13.79 -3.09
C PRO A 44 -12.24 14.20 -2.71
N LEU A 45 -11.66 15.22 -3.37
CA LEU A 45 -10.31 15.68 -3.07
C LEU A 45 -10.18 16.23 -1.64
N ILE A 46 -11.16 16.99 -1.17
CA ILE A 46 -11.20 17.53 0.20
C ILE A 46 -11.48 16.44 1.22
N ILE A 47 -12.23 15.39 0.88
CA ILE A 47 -12.50 14.29 1.81
C ILE A 47 -11.28 13.36 1.93
N GLU A 48 -10.60 13.10 0.81
CA GLU A 48 -9.44 12.20 0.72
C GLU A 48 -8.15 12.80 1.27
N THR A 49 -7.96 14.13 1.23
CA THR A 49 -6.71 14.75 1.71
C THR A 49 -6.42 14.39 3.17
N GLU A 50 -5.17 14.05 3.42
CA GLU A 50 -4.64 13.77 4.76
C GLU A 50 -4.16 15.04 5.46
N SER A 51 -3.98 16.14 4.71
CA SER A 51 -3.57 17.43 5.24
C SER A 51 -4.66 18.17 6.05
N MET A 52 -5.88 17.63 6.15
CA MET A 52 -7.00 18.26 6.85
C MET A 52 -7.73 17.26 7.75
N ASN A 53 -8.15 17.72 8.92
CA ASN A 53 -9.07 16.99 9.78
C ASN A 53 -10.54 17.25 9.41
N ASP A 54 -11.47 16.51 10.02
CA ASP A 54 -12.90 16.60 9.68
C ASP A 54 -13.53 17.98 9.94
N GLN A 55 -13.04 18.70 10.95
CA GLN A 55 -13.52 20.05 11.23
C GLN A 55 -13.06 21.03 10.14
N GLU A 56 -11.80 20.93 9.72
CA GLU A 56 -11.24 21.74 8.63
C GLU A 56 -11.93 21.44 7.31
N LYS A 57 -12.16 20.15 6.99
CA LYS A 57 -12.93 19.73 5.81
C LYS A 57 -14.33 20.35 5.79
N SER A 58 -15.02 20.30 6.93
CA SER A 58 -16.35 20.93 7.09
C SER A 58 -16.29 22.45 6.85
N TYR A 59 -15.27 23.11 7.40
CA TYR A 59 -15.05 24.55 7.24
C TYR A 59 -14.77 24.94 5.78
N TRP A 60 -13.95 24.16 5.07
CA TRP A 60 -13.70 24.37 3.65
C TRP A 60 -14.98 24.29 2.82
N PHE A 61 -15.87 23.32 3.10
CA PHE A 61 -17.16 23.24 2.42
C PHE A 61 -18.06 24.46 2.64
N GLN A 62 -17.95 25.11 3.81
CA GLN A 62 -18.71 26.34 4.10
C GLN A 62 -18.15 27.56 3.37
N ILE A 63 -16.84 27.57 3.08
CA ILE A 63 -16.14 28.72 2.49
C ILE A 63 -16.06 28.66 0.97
N LEU A 64 -16.05 27.47 0.37
CA LEU A 64 -16.05 27.29 -1.10
C LEU A 64 -17.05 28.20 -1.85
N PRO A 65 -18.29 28.43 -1.38
CA PRO A 65 -19.24 29.31 -2.07
C PRO A 65 -18.85 30.80 -2.06
N ILE A 66 -18.01 31.22 -1.11
CA ILE A 66 -17.61 32.62 -0.88
C ILE A 66 -16.25 32.91 -1.54
N MET A 67 -15.46 31.87 -1.85
CA MET A 67 -14.17 32.02 -2.52
C MET A 67 -14.32 32.46 -3.98
N THR A 68 -13.32 33.19 -4.46
CA THR A 68 -13.20 33.53 -5.89
C THR A 68 -12.75 32.31 -6.70
N THR A 69 -13.03 32.31 -8.00
CA THR A 69 -12.62 31.22 -8.90
C THR A 69 -11.11 30.95 -8.84
N GLU A 70 -10.28 31.99 -8.79
CA GLU A 70 -8.83 31.84 -8.70
C GLU A 70 -8.37 31.17 -7.40
N GLN A 71 -9.05 31.45 -6.28
CA GLN A 71 -8.76 30.80 -5.00
C GLN A 71 -9.15 29.34 -5.03
N VAL A 72 -10.32 29.02 -5.61
CA VAL A 72 -10.79 27.64 -5.79
C VAL A 72 -9.82 26.86 -6.69
N ASP A 73 -9.35 27.46 -7.78
CA ASP A 73 -8.39 26.83 -8.69
C ASP A 73 -7.04 26.58 -8.01
N ARG A 74 -6.57 27.52 -7.18
CA ARG A 74 -5.36 27.33 -6.39
C ARG A 74 -5.53 26.17 -5.41
N LEU A 75 -6.64 26.10 -4.68
CA LEU A 75 -6.93 25.00 -3.76
C LEU A 75 -6.97 23.67 -4.52
N ARG A 76 -7.66 23.63 -5.67
CA ARG A 76 -7.72 22.46 -6.54
C ARG A 76 -6.33 21.97 -6.91
N ASN A 77 -5.47 22.88 -7.38
CA ASN A 77 -4.11 22.54 -7.80
C ASN A 77 -3.26 22.01 -6.64
N ILE A 78 -3.39 22.58 -5.44
CA ILE A 78 -2.71 22.10 -4.23
C ILE A 78 -3.13 20.65 -3.93
N LEU A 79 -4.42 20.38 -3.88
CA LEU A 79 -4.95 19.04 -3.55
C LEU A 79 -4.58 17.99 -4.59
N ILE A 80 -4.62 18.34 -5.88
CA ILE A 80 -4.18 17.44 -6.97
C ILE A 80 -2.68 17.15 -6.85
N THR A 81 -1.88 18.17 -6.60
CA THR A 81 -0.41 18.02 -6.47
C THR A 81 -0.06 17.15 -5.26
N GLU A 82 -0.71 17.38 -4.12
CA GLU A 82 -0.58 16.55 -2.91
C GLU A 82 -0.87 15.07 -3.23
N LYS A 83 -2.02 14.79 -3.85
CA LYS A 83 -2.41 13.42 -4.24
C LYS A 83 -1.38 12.77 -5.18
N GLN A 84 -0.87 13.51 -6.14
CA GLN A 84 0.17 13.02 -7.06
C GLN A 84 1.49 12.72 -6.35
N GLN A 85 1.91 13.59 -5.42
CA GLN A 85 3.14 13.38 -4.65
C GLN A 85 3.01 12.15 -3.74
N LEU A 86 1.87 11.96 -3.07
CA LEU A 86 1.61 10.78 -2.25
C LEU A 86 1.57 9.50 -3.10
N SER A 87 0.92 9.53 -4.26
CA SER A 87 0.89 8.38 -5.18
C SER A 87 2.29 8.02 -5.66
N LYS A 88 3.10 9.01 -6.01
CA LYS A 88 4.48 8.80 -6.44
C LYS A 88 5.33 8.19 -5.32
N LEU A 89 5.17 8.67 -4.10
CA LEU A 89 5.88 8.13 -2.94
C LEU A 89 5.50 6.67 -2.65
N ASP A 90 4.22 6.31 -2.78
CA ASP A 90 3.75 4.92 -2.62
C ASP A 90 4.33 4.01 -3.72
N GLU A 91 4.39 4.48 -4.96
CA GLU A 91 5.04 3.75 -6.06
C GLU A 91 6.53 3.54 -5.82
N GLU A 92 7.26 4.58 -5.42
CA GLU A 92 8.69 4.49 -5.08
C GLU A 92 8.91 3.50 -3.93
N TYR A 93 8.07 3.55 -2.89
CA TYR A 93 8.15 2.62 -1.76
C TYR A 93 7.87 1.17 -2.17
N LYS A 94 6.86 0.94 -3.01
CA LYS A 94 6.55 -0.40 -3.55
C LYS A 94 7.70 -0.96 -4.39
N GLN A 95 8.31 -0.11 -5.22
CA GLN A 95 9.48 -0.50 -6.01
C GLN A 95 10.67 -0.86 -5.13
N GLU A 96 10.97 -0.04 -4.12
CA GLU A 96 12.05 -0.30 -3.17
C GLU A 96 11.82 -1.62 -2.40
N MET A 97 10.59 -1.86 -1.93
CA MET A 97 10.23 -3.10 -1.25
C MET A 97 10.38 -4.32 -2.16
N SER A 98 9.93 -4.22 -3.41
CA SER A 98 10.11 -5.27 -4.42
C SER A 98 11.60 -5.56 -4.66
N HIS A 99 12.43 -4.51 -4.76
CA HIS A 99 13.86 -4.64 -4.96
C HIS A 99 14.55 -5.34 -3.77
N ILE A 100 14.19 -4.96 -2.54
CA ILE A 100 14.70 -5.60 -1.32
C ILE A 100 14.29 -7.08 -1.27
N ASN A 101 13.03 -7.40 -1.56
CA ASN A 101 12.54 -8.76 -1.57
C ASN A 101 13.25 -9.62 -2.62
N GLN A 102 13.46 -9.08 -3.83
CA GLN A 102 14.22 -9.76 -4.87
C GLN A 102 15.66 -10.00 -4.43
N LYS A 103 16.35 -8.99 -3.89
CA LYS A 103 17.72 -9.10 -3.40
C LYS A 103 17.85 -10.16 -2.29
N ASN A 104 16.90 -10.19 -1.36
CA ASN A 104 16.85 -11.19 -0.29
C ASN A 104 16.63 -12.60 -0.84
N ALA A 105 15.70 -12.76 -1.79
CA ALA A 105 15.44 -14.04 -2.44
C ALA A 105 16.66 -14.54 -3.22
N ASP A 106 17.35 -13.66 -3.95
CA ASP A 106 18.55 -14.00 -4.71
C ASP A 106 19.73 -14.36 -3.79
N SER A 107 19.87 -13.64 -2.67
CA SER A 107 20.86 -13.95 -1.64
C SER A 107 20.59 -15.31 -1.00
N TRP A 108 19.33 -15.60 -0.67
CA TRP A 108 18.92 -16.92 -0.17
C TRP A 108 19.19 -18.03 -1.18
N LYS A 109 18.87 -17.83 -2.46
CA LYS A 109 19.15 -18.81 -3.52
C LYS A 109 20.65 -19.08 -3.67
N LYS A 110 21.49 -18.04 -3.64
CA LYS A 110 22.95 -18.18 -3.69
C LYS A 110 23.49 -18.94 -2.49
N PHE A 111 22.98 -18.66 -1.30
CA PHE A 111 23.38 -19.36 -0.08
C PHE A 111 22.91 -20.83 -0.06
N ASN A 112 21.74 -21.13 -0.64
CA ASN A 112 21.18 -22.48 -0.70
C ASN A 112 21.53 -23.24 -1.99
N ALA A 113 22.34 -22.63 -2.85
CA ALA A 113 22.77 -23.20 -4.11
C ALA A 113 23.49 -24.54 -3.85
N PRO A 114 23.42 -25.50 -4.81
CA PRO A 114 24.06 -26.81 -4.67
C PRO A 114 25.55 -26.69 -4.34
N GLU A 115 26.26 -25.68 -4.87
CA GLU A 115 27.66 -25.39 -4.54
C GLU A 115 27.90 -25.12 -3.05
N ALA A 116 26.99 -24.40 -2.38
CA ALA A 116 27.10 -24.15 -0.95
C ALA A 116 26.80 -25.42 -0.15
N LYS A 117 25.84 -26.24 -0.61
CA LYS A 117 25.57 -27.56 -0.03
C LYS A 117 26.75 -28.52 -0.21
N GLU A 118 27.38 -28.53 -1.37
CA GLU A 118 28.58 -29.33 -1.67
C GLU A 118 29.76 -28.88 -0.82
N LYS A 119 29.99 -27.56 -0.67
CA LYS A 119 31.02 -27.05 0.25
C LYS A 119 30.78 -27.49 1.68
N ILE A 120 29.53 -27.42 2.16
CA ILE A 120 29.18 -27.88 3.52
C ILE A 120 29.38 -29.40 3.66
N GLN A 121 29.03 -30.19 2.64
CA GLN A 121 29.26 -31.64 2.65
C GLN A 121 30.75 -31.99 2.61
N ALA A 122 31.53 -31.31 1.78
CA ALA A 122 32.97 -31.51 1.69
C ALA A 122 33.68 -31.16 3.01
N ILE A 123 33.28 -30.06 3.66
CA ILE A 123 33.79 -29.71 5.00
C ILE A 123 33.43 -30.80 6.01
N LYS A 124 32.18 -31.30 6.02
CA LYS A 124 31.77 -32.39 6.91
C LYS A 124 32.55 -33.69 6.68
N GLN A 125 32.86 -34.03 5.43
CA GLN A 125 33.65 -35.21 5.10
C GLN A 125 35.09 -35.03 5.56
N ALA A 126 35.71 -33.88 5.29
CA ALA A 126 37.06 -33.57 5.74
C ALA A 126 37.19 -33.56 7.27
N GLU A 127 36.19 -33.04 8.00
CA GLU A 127 36.15 -33.12 9.47
C GLU A 127 36.04 -34.56 9.98
N ALA A 128 35.25 -35.41 9.32
CA ALA A 128 35.10 -36.82 9.70
C ALA A 128 36.39 -37.62 9.45
N GLU A 129 37.08 -37.37 8.33
CA GLU A 129 38.37 -37.98 8.02
C GLU A 129 39.44 -37.53 9.01
N ASN A 130 39.58 -36.22 9.25
CA ASN A 130 40.53 -35.72 10.25
C ASN A 130 40.27 -36.30 11.64
N LYS A 131 38.99 -36.43 12.05
CA LYS A 131 38.63 -37.01 13.33
C LYS A 131 38.97 -38.51 13.41
N SER A 132 38.81 -39.24 12.32
CA SER A 132 39.23 -40.65 12.26
C SER A 132 40.75 -40.77 12.37
N GLU A 133 41.49 -39.96 11.62
CA GLU A 133 42.95 -39.95 11.69
C GLU A 133 43.47 -39.53 13.07
N GLU A 134 42.85 -38.56 13.72
CA GLU A 134 43.18 -38.17 15.09
C GLU A 134 42.95 -39.33 16.06
N ASN A 135 41.80 -40.03 15.97
CA ASN A 135 41.52 -41.21 16.77
C ASN A 135 42.53 -42.34 16.54
N ASP A 136 42.92 -42.60 15.29
CA ASP A 136 43.89 -43.65 14.95
C ASP A 136 45.28 -43.31 15.48
N LYS A 137 45.70 -42.04 15.38
CA LYS A 137 46.95 -41.54 15.96
C LYS A 137 46.92 -41.60 17.48
N GLU A 138 45.79 -41.26 18.10
CA GLU A 138 45.59 -41.35 19.54
C GLU A 138 45.66 -42.81 20.03
N ALA A 139 45.03 -43.74 19.31
CA ALA A 139 45.11 -45.17 19.61
C ALA A 139 46.55 -45.72 19.50
N GLN A 140 47.30 -45.31 18.49
CA GLN A 140 48.71 -45.70 18.34
C GLN A 140 49.59 -45.14 19.46
N LEU A 141 49.37 -43.90 19.88
CA LEU A 141 50.08 -43.28 21.00
C LEU A 141 49.78 -44.01 22.32
N LEU A 142 48.52 -44.42 22.54
CA LEU A 142 48.13 -45.20 23.72
C LEU A 142 48.80 -46.58 23.73
N ASP A 143 48.86 -47.27 22.59
CA ASP A 143 49.52 -48.56 22.49
C ASP A 143 51.04 -48.45 22.75
N GLN A 144 51.67 -47.37 22.25
CA GLN A 144 53.07 -47.08 22.55
C GLN A 144 53.32 -46.78 24.03
N LEU A 145 52.40 -46.09 24.72
CA LEU A 145 52.51 -45.83 26.16
C LEU A 145 52.32 -47.09 27.01
N ASN A 146 51.51 -48.05 26.54
CA ASN A 146 51.21 -49.28 27.27
C ASN A 146 52.31 -50.35 27.13
N ASN A 147 53.24 -50.14 26.18
CA ASN A 147 54.35 -51.05 25.87
C ASN A 147 55.70 -50.55 26.42
N ILE A 148 55.67 -49.60 27.37
CA ILE A 148 56.81 -49.04 28.13
C ILE A 148 56.59 -49.35 29.61
#